data_AF-A0A423WAY2-F1
#
_entry.id   AF-A0A423WAY2-F1
#
_cell.length_a   1.000
_cell.length_b   1.000
_cell.length_c   1.000
_cell.angle_alpha   90.00
_cell.angle_beta   90.00
_cell.angle_gamma   90.00
#
_symmetry.space_group_name_H-M   'P 1'
#
loop_
_entity.id
_entity.type
_entity.pdbx_description
1 polymer ?
#
loop_
_entity_poly.entity_id
_entity_poly.type
_entity_poly.pdbx_seq_one_letter_code
_entity_poly.pdbx_strand_id
1 'polypeptide(L)'
;MDKQSGVDESTPQRSRPRVLPRSRIGLVVGALLATIWLGWPHFDGRNVFPYHGTGLSIVDTVQKCAIGNLHKDLSFLDPAKPITTDEFIHRHDRLAQALAASDIDAFVLEPGYTFQYYGNISQKDWEPWEPEERPFLMLVLPETSSSTGVVKAKTAFLSPHFEEGRVRMLGIPSRDPELDIVIWEEHWNPYTTLLGSHLFGGLGRQPRIMMDEEIRDYIVRGLDSAGFQTVGLNPAVELVRQTKSPAEVELIRSVNTGTVEAVRSMRPCLVPGLTEDEVTDILNNALLSIGFDLFFNIVLFEEHGALPHGGFVTGGKKLTHESMVVIDVGAHYLGYSSDICRSFFIDPPKAHGVLAAVKRRMSGPVGQEQDLQWQPSDPKLHAEKLRVWDVVLDAQTAAAEAFKPNASAASIDIAARGVIEDAGYGFAFTHRLGHGIGIKAHESPYLNKWNTEVLLQPGMTFTNEPGIYLENRFGVRHEDIYLVTESGAAELLSGTRARGPYDP
;
A
#
# COMPACT_ATOMS: atom_id res chain seq x y z
N MET A 1 -17.82 -60.74 -18.25
CA MET A 1 -18.41 -61.37 -19.44
C MET A 1 -18.34 -60.41 -20.61
N ASP A 2 -17.49 -60.59 -21.62
CA ASP A 2 -16.15 -61.20 -21.73
C ASP A 2 -15.56 -60.70 -23.09
N LYS A 3 -14.30 -60.26 -23.16
CA LYS A 3 -13.11 -60.93 -23.76
C LYS A 3 -13.24 -61.50 -25.21
N GLN A 4 -12.18 -61.60 -26.04
CA GLN A 4 -10.84 -60.95 -26.18
C GLN A 4 -10.01 -61.62 -27.32
N SER A 5 -9.40 -60.85 -28.26
CA SER A 5 -8.27 -61.22 -29.18
C SER A 5 -8.03 -60.10 -30.22
N GLY A 6 -6.89 -59.85 -30.89
CA GLY A 6 -5.46 -60.28 -30.87
C GLY A 6 -4.75 -59.65 -32.12
N VAL A 7 -3.61 -58.93 -32.06
CA VAL A 7 -2.17 -59.37 -31.97
C VAL A 7 -1.72 -60.18 -33.22
N ASP A 8 -0.71 -59.81 -34.05
CA ASP A 8 0.18 -58.62 -34.18
C ASP A 8 0.61 -58.40 -35.69
N GLU A 9 1.76 -57.95 -36.24
CA GLU A 9 3.14 -57.63 -35.81
C GLU A 9 3.94 -56.76 -36.87
N SER A 10 5.03 -56.08 -36.45
CA SER A 10 6.29 -55.80 -37.22
C SER A 10 6.45 -54.64 -38.25
N THR A 11 7.71 -54.35 -38.64
CA THR A 11 8.17 -53.27 -39.57
C THR A 11 9.52 -53.64 -40.21
N PRO A 12 9.86 -53.15 -41.43
CA PRO A 12 11.28 -52.90 -41.76
C PRO A 12 11.61 -51.61 -42.55
N GLN A 13 12.88 -51.20 -42.51
CA GLN A 13 13.50 -50.16 -43.36
C GLN A 13 13.83 -50.73 -44.78
N ARG A 14 14.40 -50.05 -45.80
CA ARG A 14 15.40 -48.95 -45.91
C ARG A 14 15.42 -48.44 -47.38
N SER A 15 15.94 -47.26 -47.72
CA SER A 15 17.35 -47.09 -48.17
C SER A 15 17.63 -45.66 -48.73
N ARG A 16 18.92 -45.29 -48.87
CA ARG A 16 19.46 -44.12 -49.60
C ARG A 16 20.62 -44.58 -50.51
N PRO A 17 21.06 -43.77 -51.50
CA PRO A 17 22.19 -42.84 -51.29
C PRO A 17 21.84 -41.43 -51.86
N ARG A 18 22.67 -40.41 -52.13
CA ARG A 18 24.11 -40.00 -51.98
C ARG A 18 24.12 -38.44 -52.04
N VAL A 19 25.17 -37.61 -51.86
CA VAL A 19 26.62 -37.76 -51.65
C VAL A 19 27.07 -36.92 -50.42
N LEU A 20 28.13 -36.09 -50.54
CA LEU A 20 28.99 -35.38 -49.56
C LEU A 20 29.88 -34.37 -50.38
N PRO A 21 30.94 -33.65 -49.88
CA PRO A 21 31.48 -33.48 -48.51
C PRO A 21 31.90 -32.03 -48.07
N ARG A 22 32.11 -31.86 -46.73
CA ARG A 22 33.19 -31.10 -46.02
C ARG A 22 33.48 -29.61 -46.36
N SER A 23 33.48 -28.61 -45.46
CA SER A 23 33.90 -28.43 -44.03
C SER A 23 35.36 -27.99 -43.79
N ARG A 24 35.58 -26.96 -42.96
CA ARG A 24 36.62 -26.93 -41.90
C ARG A 24 36.41 -25.81 -40.87
N ILE A 25 37.06 -25.96 -39.71
CA ILE A 25 37.03 -25.07 -38.54
C ILE A 25 38.34 -24.26 -38.51
N GLY A 26 38.31 -23.04 -37.96
CA GLY A 26 39.49 -22.25 -37.61
C GLY A 26 39.19 -21.30 -36.44
N LEU A 27 40.11 -21.20 -35.48
CA LEU A 27 40.00 -20.38 -34.27
C LEU A 27 41.33 -19.66 -34.08
N VAL A 28 41.32 -18.33 -34.05
CA VAL A 28 42.54 -17.50 -33.99
C VAL A 28 42.31 -16.26 -33.10
N VAL A 29 43.30 -15.97 -32.24
CA VAL A 29 43.42 -14.74 -31.44
C VAL A 29 44.27 -13.73 -32.22
N GLY A 30 43.93 -12.44 -32.17
CA GLY A 30 44.69 -11.35 -32.80
C GLY A 30 44.72 -10.10 -31.91
N ALA A 31 45.82 -9.34 -31.96
CA ALA A 31 46.08 -8.24 -31.02
C ALA A 31 46.61 -6.96 -31.71
N LEU A 32 46.61 -5.88 -30.90
CA LEU A 32 47.28 -4.57 -31.04
C LEU A 32 48.31 -4.36 -32.16
N LEU A 33 48.20 -3.19 -32.83
CA LEU A 33 49.22 -2.16 -33.16
C LEU A 33 48.71 -1.37 -34.41
N ALA A 34 48.73 -0.04 -34.60
CA ALA A 34 49.21 1.18 -33.92
C ALA A 34 50.21 1.98 -34.79
N THR A 35 49.71 3.00 -35.49
CA THR A 35 50.43 4.16 -36.09
C THR A 35 49.40 5.30 -36.18
N ILE A 36 49.47 6.38 -35.38
CA ILE A 36 50.44 7.50 -35.42
C ILE A 36 50.53 8.16 -36.80
N TRP A 37 49.95 9.36 -36.90
CA TRP A 37 50.35 10.41 -37.84
C TRP A 37 50.40 11.75 -37.09
N LEU A 38 51.32 12.64 -37.48
CA LEU A 38 51.62 13.88 -36.75
C LEU A 38 50.89 15.08 -37.36
N GLY A 39 50.34 15.97 -36.52
CA GLY A 39 49.59 17.14 -36.95
C GLY A 39 49.28 18.15 -35.85
N TRP A 40 50.27 18.99 -35.52
CA TRP A 40 50.09 20.32 -34.90
C TRP A 40 50.44 21.37 -35.98
N PRO A 41 50.06 22.67 -35.88
CA PRO A 41 49.61 23.43 -34.70
C PRO A 41 48.09 23.78 -34.73
N HIS A 42 47.47 24.14 -33.61
CA HIS A 42 47.36 25.55 -33.20
C HIS A 42 47.03 25.71 -31.70
N PHE A 43 47.44 26.85 -31.13
CA PHE A 43 47.00 27.35 -29.84
C PHE A 43 45.66 28.10 -30.01
N ASP A 44 44.66 27.77 -29.20
CA ASP A 44 43.71 28.76 -28.67
C ASP A 44 43.33 28.38 -27.23
N GLY A 45 42.86 29.34 -26.44
CA GLY A 45 42.81 29.25 -24.99
C GLY A 45 41.54 28.63 -24.39
N ARG A 46 41.59 28.49 -23.06
CA ARG A 46 40.49 28.07 -22.15
C ARG A 46 40.09 26.59 -22.24
N ASN A 47 40.81 25.76 -21.48
CA ASN A 47 40.19 24.65 -20.75
C ASN A 47 40.96 24.37 -19.46
N VAL A 48 40.62 25.11 -18.40
CA VAL A 48 40.94 24.68 -17.02
C VAL A 48 39.93 23.60 -16.68
N PHE A 49 40.34 22.33 -16.70
CA PHE A 49 39.48 21.23 -16.26
C PHE A 49 39.12 21.44 -14.79
N PRO A 50 37.83 21.62 -14.43
CA PRO A 50 37.43 21.58 -13.03
C PRO A 50 37.57 20.14 -12.53
N TYR A 51 38.50 19.93 -11.61
CA TYR A 51 38.75 18.64 -10.97
C TYR A 51 37.48 18.23 -10.20
N HIS A 52 36.60 17.45 -10.83
CA HIS A 52 35.36 16.98 -10.23
C HIS A 52 35.70 16.01 -9.11
N GLY A 53 35.70 16.51 -7.88
CA GLY A 53 35.92 15.70 -6.69
C GLY A 53 34.86 14.60 -6.62
N THR A 54 35.28 13.35 -6.48
CA THR A 54 34.43 12.16 -6.43
C THR A 54 33.71 12.02 -5.07
N GLY A 55 33.11 13.11 -4.61
CA GLY A 55 32.21 13.13 -3.46
C GLY A 55 30.80 12.72 -3.90
N LEU A 56 30.14 11.91 -3.07
CA LEU A 56 28.70 11.69 -3.18
C LEU A 56 27.95 12.98 -2.83
N SER A 57 26.75 13.17 -3.38
CA SER A 57 25.91 14.29 -2.95
C SER A 57 25.45 14.13 -1.50
N ILE A 58 24.88 15.19 -0.93
CA ILE A 58 24.28 15.12 0.40
C ILE A 58 23.14 14.09 0.41
N VAL A 59 22.29 14.08 -0.62
CA VAL A 59 21.17 13.15 -0.83
C VAL A 59 21.68 11.70 -0.93
N ASP A 60 22.65 11.42 -1.81
CA ASP A 60 23.29 10.10 -1.93
C ASP A 60 23.79 9.55 -0.58
N THR A 61 24.37 10.43 0.23
CA THR A 61 25.00 10.07 1.51
C THR A 61 23.94 9.75 2.56
N VAL A 62 22.86 10.55 2.61
CA VAL A 62 21.72 10.32 3.52
C VAL A 62 20.93 9.09 3.08
N GLN A 63 20.71 8.88 1.78
CA GLN A 63 20.05 7.69 1.23
C GLN A 63 20.80 6.40 1.54
N LYS A 64 22.12 6.38 1.39
CA LYS A 64 22.96 5.22 1.77
C LYS A 64 22.96 4.96 3.26
N CYS A 65 22.84 6.00 4.08
CA CYS A 65 22.66 5.87 5.52
C CYS A 65 21.27 5.29 5.87
N ALA A 66 20.19 5.77 5.23
CA ALA A 66 18.83 5.31 5.46
C ALA A 66 18.65 3.83 5.06
N ILE A 67 19.03 3.47 3.83
CA ILE A 67 19.00 2.08 3.34
C ILE A 67 19.92 1.18 4.21
N GLY A 68 21.14 1.64 4.53
CA GLY A 68 22.09 0.92 5.37
C GLY A 68 21.70 0.82 6.85
N ASN A 69 20.69 1.57 7.30
CA ASN A 69 20.04 1.40 8.59
C ASN A 69 18.90 0.37 8.50
N LEU A 70 18.04 0.49 7.49
CA LEU A 70 16.89 -0.39 7.28
C LEU A 70 17.31 -1.85 7.04
N HIS A 71 18.37 -2.08 6.27
CA HIS A 71 18.91 -3.42 5.98
C HIS A 71 19.67 -4.07 7.15
N LYS A 72 19.60 -3.52 8.37
CA LYS A 72 20.18 -4.15 9.57
C LYS A 72 19.30 -5.26 10.14
N ASP A 73 17.99 -5.10 10.01
CA ASP A 73 17.00 -6.09 10.43
C ASP A 73 15.77 -5.98 9.53
N LEU A 74 15.44 -7.08 8.86
CA LEU A 74 14.26 -7.21 7.99
C LEU A 74 13.37 -8.38 8.43
N SER A 75 13.56 -8.91 9.66
CA SER A 75 12.83 -10.09 10.14
C SER A 75 11.32 -9.85 10.28
N PHE A 76 10.88 -8.59 10.28
CA PHE A 76 9.47 -8.23 10.19
C PHE A 76 8.80 -8.67 8.86
N LEU A 77 9.58 -9.07 7.84
CA LEU A 77 9.08 -9.66 6.60
C LEU A 77 8.97 -11.20 6.66
N ASP A 78 9.60 -11.86 7.63
CA ASP A 78 9.61 -13.33 7.73
C ASP A 78 8.22 -13.97 7.94
N PRO A 79 7.24 -13.35 8.64
CA PRO A 79 5.88 -13.89 8.73
C PRO A 79 5.08 -13.81 7.42
N ALA A 80 5.21 -12.71 6.67
CA ALA A 80 4.42 -12.43 5.47
C ALA A 80 4.58 -13.49 4.37
N LYS A 81 3.46 -13.97 3.81
CA LYS A 81 3.43 -14.93 2.68
C LYS A 81 2.30 -14.54 1.72
N PRO A 82 2.43 -14.78 0.40
CA PRO A 82 1.32 -14.61 -0.53
C PRO A 82 0.09 -15.41 -0.09
N ILE A 83 -1.09 -14.80 -0.25
CA ILE A 83 -2.37 -15.45 0.06
C ILE A 83 -2.54 -16.71 -0.81
N THR A 84 -3.02 -17.80 -0.21
CA THR A 84 -3.11 -19.10 -0.88
C THR A 84 -4.39 -19.25 -1.69
N THR A 85 -4.37 -20.08 -2.75
CA THR A 85 -5.54 -20.40 -3.57
C THR A 85 -6.75 -20.88 -2.75
N ASP A 86 -6.51 -21.71 -1.73
CA ASP A 86 -7.54 -22.19 -0.82
C ASP A 86 -8.17 -21.05 0.01
N GLU A 87 -7.39 -20.02 0.37
CA GLU A 87 -7.90 -18.85 1.07
C GLU A 87 -8.73 -17.95 0.14
N PHE A 88 -8.35 -17.75 -1.12
CA PHE A 88 -9.19 -17.03 -2.09
C PHE A 88 -10.52 -17.76 -2.33
N ILE A 89 -10.49 -19.08 -2.49
CA ILE A 89 -11.69 -19.91 -2.57
C ILE A 89 -12.54 -19.78 -1.29
N HIS A 90 -11.92 -19.67 -0.12
CA HIS A 90 -12.64 -19.41 1.13
C HIS A 90 -13.26 -18.00 1.18
N ARG A 91 -12.58 -16.96 0.65
CA ARG A 91 -13.14 -15.60 0.51
C ARG A 91 -14.36 -15.61 -0.40
N HIS A 92 -14.32 -16.34 -1.52
CA HIS A 92 -15.49 -16.52 -2.40
C HIS A 92 -16.63 -17.24 -1.67
N ASP A 93 -16.36 -18.37 -1.01
CA ASP A 93 -17.40 -19.11 -0.27
C ASP A 93 -18.03 -18.27 0.86
N ARG A 94 -17.25 -17.43 1.56
CA ARG A 94 -17.75 -16.46 2.56
C ARG A 94 -18.67 -15.40 1.92
N LEU A 95 -18.26 -14.83 0.79
CA LEU A 95 -19.08 -13.88 0.03
C LEU A 95 -20.39 -14.53 -0.44
N ALA A 96 -20.34 -15.72 -1.02
CA ALA A 96 -21.52 -16.47 -1.44
C ALA A 96 -22.50 -16.73 -0.28
N GLN A 97 -22.00 -17.05 0.91
CA GLN A 97 -22.83 -17.22 2.11
C GLN A 97 -23.53 -15.91 2.52
N ALA A 98 -22.84 -14.76 2.44
CA ALA A 98 -23.43 -13.45 2.71
C ALA A 98 -24.48 -13.03 1.66
N LEU A 99 -24.25 -13.34 0.37
CA LEU A 99 -25.21 -13.09 -0.71
C LEU A 99 -26.48 -13.94 -0.57
N ALA A 100 -26.33 -15.24 -0.28
CA ALA A 100 -27.45 -16.15 -0.05
C ALA A 100 -28.29 -15.73 1.17
N ALA A 101 -27.65 -15.28 2.25
CA ALA A 101 -28.32 -14.73 3.42
C ALA A 101 -29.07 -13.39 3.14
N SER A 102 -28.81 -12.76 1.99
CA SER A 102 -29.35 -11.45 1.59
C SER A 102 -30.39 -11.51 0.45
N ASP A 103 -30.71 -12.71 -0.07
CA ASP A 103 -31.47 -12.91 -1.32
C ASP A 103 -30.87 -12.14 -2.52
N ILE A 104 -29.58 -12.38 -2.77
CA ILE A 104 -28.82 -11.80 -3.89
C ILE A 104 -28.28 -12.94 -4.76
N ASP A 105 -28.46 -12.84 -6.08
CA ASP A 105 -28.09 -13.88 -7.05
C ASP A 105 -26.63 -13.76 -7.55
N ALA A 106 -26.03 -12.57 -7.48
CA ALA A 106 -24.62 -12.36 -7.75
C ALA A 106 -24.08 -11.09 -7.06
N PHE A 107 -22.82 -11.13 -6.64
CA PHE A 107 -22.01 -9.92 -6.46
C PHE A 107 -21.26 -9.62 -7.77
N VAL A 108 -21.19 -8.36 -8.18
CA VAL A 108 -20.60 -7.92 -9.44
C VAL A 108 -19.61 -6.79 -9.18
N LEU A 109 -18.40 -6.93 -9.74
CA LEU A 109 -17.27 -6.04 -9.52
C LEU A 109 -16.45 -5.82 -10.81
N GLU A 110 -15.78 -4.67 -10.87
CA GLU A 110 -14.80 -4.30 -11.89
C GLU A 110 -13.36 -4.44 -11.37
N PRO A 111 -12.32 -4.43 -12.23
CA PRO A 111 -10.93 -4.44 -11.80
C PRO A 111 -10.61 -3.31 -10.81
N GLY A 112 -9.90 -3.64 -9.72
CA GLY A 112 -9.67 -2.73 -8.60
C GLY A 112 -9.37 -3.51 -7.31
N TYR A 113 -9.44 -2.84 -6.16
CA TYR A 113 -9.09 -3.46 -4.86
C TYR A 113 -9.98 -4.66 -4.50
N THR A 114 -11.30 -4.57 -4.70
CA THR A 114 -12.19 -5.73 -4.49
C THR A 114 -11.90 -6.87 -5.47
N PHE A 115 -11.51 -6.56 -6.71
CA PHE A 115 -11.08 -7.58 -7.68
C PHE A 115 -9.78 -8.25 -7.24
N GLN A 116 -8.78 -7.52 -6.76
CA GLN A 116 -7.56 -8.11 -6.23
C GLN A 116 -7.85 -9.02 -5.02
N TYR A 117 -8.78 -8.61 -4.14
CA TYR A 117 -9.16 -9.34 -2.93
C TYR A 117 -9.74 -10.73 -3.20
N TYR A 118 -10.48 -10.89 -4.31
CA TYR A 118 -11.09 -12.16 -4.70
C TYR A 118 -10.34 -12.88 -5.84
N GLY A 119 -9.76 -12.14 -6.80
CA GLY A 119 -9.19 -12.68 -8.04
C GLY A 119 -7.72 -13.09 -7.98
N ASN A 120 -6.97 -12.74 -6.91
CA ASN A 120 -5.53 -12.98 -6.78
C ASN A 120 -4.67 -12.41 -7.93
N ILE A 121 -5.10 -11.32 -8.57
CA ILE A 121 -4.35 -10.69 -9.67
C ILE A 121 -3.20 -9.80 -9.18
N SER A 122 -2.41 -10.26 -8.20
CA SER A 122 -1.17 -9.61 -7.79
C SER A 122 -0.04 -9.88 -8.80
N GLN A 123 -0.30 -9.63 -10.08
CA GLN A 123 0.61 -9.90 -11.19
C GLN A 123 1.55 -8.70 -11.41
N LYS A 124 2.71 -8.68 -10.74
CA LYS A 124 3.73 -7.64 -10.95
C LYS A 124 4.41 -7.71 -12.34
N ASP A 125 4.33 -8.86 -13.00
CA ASP A 125 5.01 -9.15 -14.28
C ASP A 125 4.12 -8.95 -15.52
N TRP A 126 2.90 -8.43 -15.37
CA TRP A 126 1.91 -8.27 -16.45
C TRP A 126 1.25 -6.88 -16.43
N GLU A 127 0.57 -6.55 -17.53
CA GLU A 127 -0.25 -5.35 -17.70
C GLU A 127 -1.42 -5.35 -16.69
N PRO A 128 -1.53 -4.34 -15.79
CA PRO A 128 -2.64 -4.25 -14.85
C PRO A 128 -3.98 -4.23 -15.59
N TRP A 129 -4.97 -4.94 -15.05
CA TRP A 129 -6.35 -4.80 -15.52
C TRP A 129 -6.96 -3.58 -14.84
N GLU A 130 -7.24 -2.55 -15.62
CA GLU A 130 -7.85 -1.30 -15.18
C GLU A 130 -9.29 -1.18 -15.70
N PRO A 131 -10.15 -0.36 -15.07
CA PRO A 131 -11.51 -0.11 -15.56
C PRO A 131 -11.56 0.68 -16.88
N GLU A 132 -11.48 -0.04 -18.01
CA GLU A 132 -11.58 0.51 -19.38
C GLU A 132 -13.03 0.84 -19.81
N GLU A 133 -13.25 1.43 -20.98
CA GLU A 133 -14.61 1.80 -21.43
C GLU A 133 -15.53 0.58 -21.71
N ARG A 134 -14.92 -0.57 -21.99
CA ARG A 134 -15.57 -1.88 -22.17
C ARG A 134 -15.89 -2.54 -20.82
N PRO A 135 -17.13 -2.98 -20.58
CA PRO A 135 -17.46 -3.81 -19.43
C PRO A 135 -16.74 -5.15 -19.43
N PHE A 136 -15.77 -5.29 -18.52
CA PHE A 136 -15.19 -6.54 -18.06
C PHE A 136 -15.52 -6.70 -16.57
N LEU A 137 -16.35 -7.69 -16.24
CA LEU A 137 -16.93 -7.84 -14.90
C LEU A 137 -16.59 -9.22 -14.34
N MET A 138 -16.18 -9.30 -13.08
CA MET A 138 -16.16 -10.54 -12.31
C MET A 138 -17.49 -10.68 -11.55
N LEU A 139 -18.04 -11.89 -11.55
CA LEU A 139 -19.26 -12.25 -10.84
C LEU A 139 -18.98 -13.37 -9.84
N VAL A 140 -19.49 -13.23 -8.62
CA VAL A 140 -19.53 -14.30 -7.61
C VAL A 140 -20.99 -14.63 -7.32
N LEU A 141 -21.42 -15.83 -7.69
CA LEU A 141 -22.79 -16.32 -7.56
C LEU A 141 -22.88 -17.35 -6.42
N PRO A 142 -23.93 -17.34 -5.58
CA PRO A 142 -24.09 -18.30 -4.49
C PRO A 142 -24.83 -19.56 -4.94
N GLU A 143 -24.10 -20.66 -5.14
CA GLU A 143 -24.69 -21.97 -5.41
C GLU A 143 -24.99 -22.74 -4.12
N THR A 144 -26.26 -23.07 -3.91
CA THR A 144 -26.70 -23.88 -2.76
C THR A 144 -26.81 -25.35 -3.14
N SER A 145 -26.03 -26.21 -2.50
CA SER A 145 -26.04 -27.66 -2.74
C SER A 145 -27.37 -28.29 -2.28
N SER A 146 -28.21 -28.73 -3.22
CA SER A 146 -29.54 -29.31 -2.97
C SER A 146 -29.54 -30.57 -2.08
N SER A 147 -28.39 -31.22 -1.89
CA SER A 147 -28.23 -32.43 -1.07
C SER A 147 -27.61 -32.18 0.30
N THR A 148 -27.01 -31.00 0.55
CA THR A 148 -26.29 -30.70 1.80
C THR A 148 -26.67 -29.37 2.44
N GLY A 149 -27.34 -28.47 1.72
CA GLY A 149 -27.64 -27.09 2.15
C GLY A 149 -26.42 -26.17 2.19
N VAL A 150 -25.21 -26.65 1.87
CA VAL A 150 -23.99 -25.85 1.87
C VAL A 150 -24.02 -24.88 0.69
N VAL A 151 -23.84 -23.59 0.99
CA VAL A 151 -23.63 -22.53 0.00
C VAL A 151 -22.14 -22.43 -0.32
N LYS A 152 -21.83 -22.37 -1.62
CA LYS A 152 -20.50 -22.12 -2.17
C LYS A 152 -20.54 -21.04 -3.23
N ALA A 153 -19.39 -20.48 -3.56
CA ALA A 153 -19.26 -19.62 -4.72
C ALA A 153 -19.12 -20.43 -6.02
N LYS A 154 -19.80 -19.92 -7.04
CA LYS A 154 -19.38 -20.04 -8.44
C LYS A 154 -18.81 -18.70 -8.90
N THR A 155 -17.65 -18.74 -9.55
CA THR A 155 -16.99 -17.57 -10.13
C THR A 155 -17.19 -17.56 -11.64
N ALA A 156 -17.69 -16.45 -12.18
CA ALA A 156 -17.92 -16.26 -13.61
C ALA A 156 -17.51 -14.85 -14.07
N PHE A 157 -17.42 -14.64 -15.38
CA PHE A 157 -17.02 -13.36 -15.96
C PHE A 157 -17.95 -12.89 -17.09
N LEU A 158 -18.07 -11.58 -17.27
CA LEU A 158 -18.50 -10.94 -18.51
C LEU A 158 -17.27 -10.33 -19.18
N SER A 159 -16.99 -10.68 -20.44
CA SER A 159 -15.77 -10.24 -21.15
C SER A 159 -16.07 -9.83 -22.60
N PRO A 160 -15.38 -8.82 -23.15
CA PRO A 160 -15.25 -8.68 -24.59
C PRO A 160 -14.71 -9.99 -25.18
N HIS A 161 -15.24 -10.45 -26.32
CA HIS A 161 -14.85 -11.72 -26.94
C HIS A 161 -13.36 -11.74 -27.30
N PHE A 162 -12.79 -10.62 -27.78
CA PHE A 162 -11.36 -10.54 -28.10
C PHE A 162 -10.44 -10.63 -26.86
N GLU A 163 -10.97 -10.41 -25.66
CA GLU A 163 -10.25 -10.50 -24.39
C GLU A 163 -10.35 -11.88 -23.72
N GLU A 164 -11.26 -12.77 -24.17
CA GLU A 164 -11.53 -14.06 -23.51
C GLU A 164 -10.24 -14.87 -23.27
N GLY A 165 -9.32 -14.87 -24.25
CA GLY A 165 -8.03 -15.54 -24.14
C GLY A 165 -7.13 -14.96 -23.05
N ARG A 166 -7.14 -13.63 -22.83
CA ARG A 166 -6.39 -12.98 -21.75
C ARG A 166 -7.06 -13.23 -20.39
N VAL A 167 -8.40 -13.22 -20.31
CA VAL A 167 -9.15 -13.57 -19.09
C VAL A 167 -8.83 -15.01 -18.63
N ARG A 168 -8.74 -15.98 -19.55
CA ARG A 168 -8.34 -17.36 -19.23
C ARG A 168 -6.88 -17.49 -18.74
N MET A 169 -6.02 -16.49 -18.98
CA MET A 169 -4.64 -16.45 -18.50
C MET A 169 -4.47 -15.74 -17.13
N LEU A 170 -5.53 -15.17 -16.56
CA LEU A 170 -5.47 -14.45 -15.27
C LEU A 170 -5.08 -15.33 -14.07
N GLY A 171 -5.27 -16.65 -14.14
CA GLY A 171 -4.98 -17.56 -13.03
C GLY A 171 -5.92 -17.43 -11.83
N ILE A 172 -7.13 -16.89 -12.05
CA ILE A 172 -8.16 -16.67 -11.02
C ILE A 172 -8.38 -17.96 -10.20
N PRO A 173 -8.25 -17.92 -8.86
CA PRO A 173 -8.60 -19.04 -8.00
C PRO A 173 -10.04 -19.49 -8.23
N SER A 174 -10.23 -20.77 -8.53
CA SER A 174 -11.55 -21.37 -8.73
C SER A 174 -11.57 -22.82 -8.27
N ARG A 175 -12.78 -23.32 -8.00
CA ARG A 175 -13.06 -24.76 -7.81
C ARG A 175 -13.26 -25.48 -9.15
N ASP A 176 -13.61 -24.74 -10.19
CA ASP A 176 -13.89 -25.24 -11.54
C ASP A 176 -12.61 -25.33 -12.39
N PRO A 177 -12.49 -26.33 -13.29
CA PRO A 177 -11.28 -26.54 -14.10
C PRO A 177 -11.10 -25.50 -15.22
N GLU A 178 -12.17 -24.79 -15.59
CA GLU A 178 -12.16 -23.69 -16.57
C GLU A 178 -13.04 -22.56 -16.04
N LEU A 179 -12.70 -21.31 -16.35
CA LEU A 179 -13.54 -20.16 -16.01
C LEU A 179 -14.79 -20.13 -16.89
N ASP A 180 -15.95 -19.91 -16.26
CA ASP A 180 -17.21 -19.63 -16.94
C ASP A 180 -17.21 -18.17 -17.40
N ILE A 181 -17.24 -17.94 -18.72
CA ILE A 181 -17.10 -16.61 -19.32
C ILE A 181 -18.26 -16.39 -20.30
N VAL A 182 -19.08 -15.39 -20.01
CA VAL A 182 -20.05 -14.82 -20.94
C VAL A 182 -19.30 -13.82 -21.82
N ILE A 183 -19.11 -14.16 -23.10
CA ILE A 183 -18.49 -13.27 -24.08
C ILE A 183 -19.50 -12.34 -24.75
N TRP A 184 -19.07 -11.12 -25.08
CA TRP A 184 -19.84 -10.17 -25.89
C TRP A 184 -19.00 -9.57 -27.03
N GLU A 185 -19.62 -9.37 -28.19
CA GLU A 185 -19.00 -8.71 -29.35
C GLU A 185 -19.12 -7.19 -29.25
N GLU A 186 -18.15 -6.43 -29.78
CA GLU A 186 -18.06 -4.95 -29.75
C GLU A 186 -19.33 -4.18 -30.20
N HIS A 187 -20.29 -4.85 -30.86
CA HIS A 187 -21.54 -4.29 -31.36
C HIS A 187 -22.80 -4.78 -30.61
N TRP A 188 -22.64 -5.57 -29.54
CA TRP A 188 -23.72 -6.05 -28.68
C TRP A 188 -23.89 -5.12 -27.46
N ASN A 189 -25.02 -5.25 -26.76
CA ASN A 189 -25.18 -4.64 -25.44
C ASN A 189 -24.74 -5.67 -24.36
N PRO A 190 -23.56 -5.48 -23.72
CA PRO A 190 -22.99 -6.46 -22.79
C PRO A 190 -23.92 -6.85 -21.64
N TYR A 191 -24.68 -5.89 -21.12
CA TYR A 191 -25.59 -6.09 -20.00
C TYR A 191 -26.79 -6.97 -20.39
N THR A 192 -27.31 -6.82 -21.60
CA THR A 192 -28.37 -7.70 -22.12
C THR A 192 -27.83 -9.09 -22.50
N THR A 193 -26.58 -9.20 -22.96
CA THR A 193 -25.89 -10.47 -23.18
C THR A 193 -25.71 -11.22 -21.86
N LEU A 194 -25.33 -10.52 -20.79
CA LEU A 194 -25.23 -11.08 -19.44
C LEU A 194 -26.58 -11.56 -18.91
N LEU A 195 -27.64 -10.75 -19.02
CA LEU A 195 -28.99 -11.13 -18.56
C LEU A 195 -29.56 -12.33 -19.33
N GLY A 196 -29.28 -12.41 -20.64
CA GLY A 196 -29.68 -13.53 -21.50
C GLY A 196 -28.81 -14.79 -21.37
N SER A 197 -27.77 -14.76 -20.54
CA SER A 197 -26.83 -15.88 -20.38
C SER A 197 -27.38 -17.02 -19.52
N HIS A 198 -26.67 -18.16 -19.55
CA HIS A 198 -26.92 -19.31 -18.69
C HIS A 198 -26.68 -19.04 -17.19
N LEU A 199 -26.02 -17.93 -16.82
CA LEU A 199 -25.80 -17.57 -15.41
C LEU A 199 -27.09 -17.14 -14.69
N PHE A 200 -28.01 -16.50 -15.40
CA PHE A 200 -29.30 -16.02 -14.87
C PHE A 200 -30.51 -16.74 -15.48
N GLY A 201 -30.28 -17.59 -16.48
CA GLY A 201 -31.30 -18.43 -17.11
C GLY A 201 -31.95 -19.40 -16.10
N GLY A 202 -33.28 -19.33 -15.98
CA GLY A 202 -34.06 -20.25 -15.15
C GLY A 202 -34.50 -19.70 -13.78
N LEU A 203 -34.03 -18.52 -13.35
CA LEU A 203 -34.43 -17.90 -12.08
C LEU A 203 -35.94 -17.61 -11.98
N GLY A 204 -36.64 -17.43 -13.10
CA GLY A 204 -38.10 -17.20 -13.15
C GLY A 204 -38.58 -15.84 -12.59
N ARG A 205 -37.68 -15.06 -11.98
CA ARG A 205 -37.87 -13.68 -11.51
C ARG A 205 -36.79 -12.76 -12.06
N GLN A 206 -36.94 -11.46 -11.82
CA GLN A 206 -35.86 -10.49 -12.03
C GLN A 206 -34.64 -10.88 -11.15
N PRO A 207 -33.40 -10.89 -11.68
CA PRO A 207 -32.23 -11.18 -10.85
C PRO A 207 -31.85 -9.95 -10.01
N ARG A 208 -31.59 -10.18 -8.72
CA ARG A 208 -31.08 -9.18 -7.76
C ARG A 208 -29.57 -9.32 -7.69
N ILE A 209 -28.84 -8.29 -8.08
CA ILE A 209 -27.38 -8.30 -8.10
C ILE A 209 -26.81 -7.15 -7.26
N MET A 210 -25.84 -7.47 -6.41
CA MET A 210 -25.16 -6.51 -5.55
C MET A 210 -23.92 -5.96 -6.23
N MET A 211 -23.81 -4.64 -6.25
CA MET A 211 -22.70 -3.90 -6.81
C MET A 211 -21.58 -3.75 -5.78
N ASP A 212 -20.33 -3.85 -6.22
CA ASP A 212 -19.18 -3.32 -5.49
C ASP A 212 -19.30 -1.79 -5.29
N GLU A 213 -18.69 -1.25 -4.23
CA GLU A 213 -18.75 0.19 -3.90
C GLU A 213 -18.01 1.09 -4.90
N GLU A 214 -17.03 0.55 -5.65
CA GLU A 214 -16.19 1.32 -6.59
C GLU A 214 -16.61 1.12 -8.05
N ILE A 215 -17.63 0.30 -8.32
CA ILE A 215 -18.11 0.02 -9.68
C ILE A 215 -18.67 1.29 -10.33
N ARG A 216 -18.38 1.50 -11.61
CA ARG A 216 -18.69 2.78 -12.27
C ARG A 216 -20.19 2.89 -12.56
N ASP A 217 -20.79 4.04 -12.23
CA ASP A 217 -22.24 4.30 -12.34
C ASP A 217 -22.86 3.91 -13.71
N TYR A 218 -22.14 4.07 -14.81
CA TYR A 218 -22.66 3.70 -16.14
C TYR A 218 -22.83 2.17 -16.34
N ILE A 219 -22.08 1.36 -15.60
CA ILE A 219 -22.22 -0.11 -15.52
C ILE A 219 -23.49 -0.45 -14.75
N VAL A 220 -23.68 0.16 -13.57
CA VAL A 220 -24.87 -0.04 -12.72
C VAL A 220 -26.13 0.31 -13.50
N ARG A 221 -26.17 1.51 -14.11
CA ARG A 221 -27.29 1.94 -14.96
C ARG A 221 -27.44 1.08 -16.22
N GLY A 222 -26.35 0.52 -16.74
CA GLY A 222 -26.38 -0.42 -17.87
C GLY A 222 -27.06 -1.74 -17.52
N LEU A 223 -26.73 -2.31 -16.36
CA LEU A 223 -27.33 -3.52 -15.79
C LEU A 223 -28.81 -3.30 -15.44
N ASP A 224 -29.13 -2.21 -14.74
CA ASP A 224 -30.52 -1.83 -14.40
C ASP A 224 -31.37 -1.64 -15.67
N SER A 225 -30.86 -0.88 -16.66
CA SER A 225 -31.53 -0.66 -17.96
C SER A 225 -31.69 -1.94 -18.79
N ALA A 226 -30.84 -2.96 -18.59
CA ALA A 226 -30.99 -4.25 -19.25
C ALA A 226 -32.07 -5.13 -18.59
N GLY A 227 -32.42 -4.86 -17.32
CA GLY A 227 -33.45 -5.56 -16.58
C GLY A 227 -32.98 -6.22 -15.28
N PHE A 228 -31.75 -6.01 -14.82
CA PHE A 228 -31.34 -6.43 -13.47
C PHE A 228 -31.97 -5.55 -12.39
N GLN A 229 -32.16 -6.09 -11.17
CA GLN A 229 -32.40 -5.26 -9.98
C GLN A 229 -31.05 -5.04 -9.27
N THR A 230 -30.39 -3.91 -9.53
CA THR A 230 -29.12 -3.57 -8.87
C THR A 230 -29.35 -3.10 -7.44
N VAL A 231 -28.50 -3.52 -6.50
CA VAL A 231 -28.45 -3.00 -5.12
C VAL A 231 -27.01 -2.65 -4.73
N GLY A 232 -26.83 -1.70 -3.81
CA GLY A 232 -25.54 -1.44 -3.17
C GLY A 232 -25.17 -2.48 -2.12
N LEU A 233 -23.98 -2.32 -1.52
CA LEU A 233 -23.47 -3.16 -0.43
C LEU A 233 -24.42 -3.22 0.78
N ASN A 234 -24.27 -4.29 1.58
CA ASN A 234 -24.91 -4.41 2.89
C ASN A 234 -23.91 -4.92 3.95
N PRO A 235 -24.21 -4.78 5.26
CA PRO A 235 -23.27 -5.12 6.32
C PRO A 235 -22.79 -6.58 6.32
N ALA A 236 -23.57 -7.53 5.80
CA ALA A 236 -23.17 -8.94 5.73
C ALA A 236 -22.10 -9.19 4.67
N VAL A 237 -22.16 -8.47 3.54
CA VAL A 237 -21.17 -8.56 2.45
C VAL A 237 -19.95 -7.68 2.76
N GLU A 238 -20.14 -6.48 3.32
CA GLU A 238 -19.03 -5.63 3.79
C GLU A 238 -18.14 -6.35 4.79
N LEU A 239 -18.74 -7.05 5.77
CA LEU A 239 -18.03 -7.78 6.83
C LEU A 239 -17.02 -8.79 6.28
N VAL A 240 -17.22 -9.33 5.08
CA VAL A 240 -16.30 -10.31 4.44
C VAL A 240 -14.90 -9.74 4.28
N ARG A 241 -14.78 -8.50 3.76
CA ARG A 241 -13.50 -7.76 3.64
C ARG A 241 -13.08 -7.07 4.94
N GLN A 242 -14.04 -6.60 5.74
CA GLN A 242 -13.73 -5.85 6.96
C GLN A 242 -12.99 -6.71 8.00
N THR A 243 -13.34 -7.99 8.16
CA THR A 243 -12.64 -8.95 9.04
C THR A 243 -11.51 -9.64 8.30
N LYS A 244 -10.27 -9.47 8.78
CA LYS A 244 -9.05 -9.99 8.14
C LYS A 244 -8.74 -11.41 8.59
N SER A 245 -8.30 -12.24 7.65
CA SER A 245 -7.70 -13.55 7.93
C SER A 245 -6.36 -13.39 8.66
N PRO A 246 -5.87 -14.42 9.40
CA PRO A 246 -4.55 -14.38 10.02
C PRO A 246 -3.40 -14.12 9.03
N ALA A 247 -3.52 -14.55 7.77
CA ALA A 247 -2.53 -14.26 6.74
C ALA A 247 -2.58 -12.77 6.32
N GLU A 248 -3.77 -12.19 6.23
CA GLU A 248 -3.97 -10.76 5.94
C GLU A 248 -3.41 -9.88 7.07
N VAL A 249 -3.62 -10.26 8.32
CA VAL A 249 -3.06 -9.58 9.50
C VAL A 249 -1.54 -9.53 9.42
N GLU A 250 -0.87 -10.64 9.10
CA GLU A 250 0.61 -10.65 9.01
C GLU A 250 1.14 -9.89 7.78
N LEU A 251 0.39 -9.82 6.67
CA LEU A 251 0.73 -8.95 5.53
C LEU A 251 0.61 -7.47 5.91
N ILE A 252 -0.50 -7.06 6.53
CA ILE A 252 -0.73 -5.70 7.03
C ILE A 252 0.33 -5.34 8.07
N ARG A 253 0.68 -6.25 8.99
CA ARG A 253 1.73 -6.05 9.99
C ARG A 253 3.10 -5.82 9.33
N SER A 254 3.47 -6.66 8.38
CA SER A 254 4.79 -6.61 7.74
C SER A 254 4.97 -5.30 6.95
N VAL A 255 3.95 -4.87 6.20
CA VAL A 255 4.02 -3.62 5.40
C VAL A 255 4.02 -2.38 6.30
N ASN A 256 3.20 -2.34 7.34
CA ASN A 256 3.14 -1.19 8.25
C ASN A 256 4.39 -1.09 9.15
N THR A 257 4.87 -2.22 9.70
CA THR A 257 6.13 -2.26 10.45
C THR A 257 7.30 -1.82 9.58
N GLY A 258 7.42 -2.35 8.35
CA GLY A 258 8.49 -1.95 7.43
C GLY A 258 8.45 -0.47 7.03
N THR A 259 7.25 0.11 6.94
CA THR A 259 7.07 1.54 6.64
C THR A 259 7.51 2.42 7.82
N VAL A 260 7.14 2.07 9.05
CA VAL A 260 7.65 2.75 10.26
C VAL A 260 9.17 2.62 10.37
N GLU A 261 9.73 1.42 10.18
CA GLU A 261 11.17 1.19 10.30
C GLU A 261 11.98 1.86 9.18
N ALA A 262 11.39 2.11 7.99
CA ALA A 262 12.00 2.94 6.95
C ALA A 262 12.11 4.42 7.40
N VAL A 263 11.04 4.99 7.99
CA VAL A 263 11.07 6.35 8.55
C VAL A 263 12.09 6.45 9.70
N ARG A 264 12.09 5.49 10.62
CA ARG A 264 13.08 5.40 11.72
C ARG A 264 14.51 5.29 11.22
N SER A 265 14.74 4.47 10.20
CA SER A 265 16.06 4.25 9.61
C SER A 265 16.60 5.50 8.90
N MET A 266 15.72 6.28 8.27
CA MET A 266 16.05 7.55 7.64
C MET A 266 16.28 8.69 8.65
N ARG A 267 15.42 8.83 9.66
CA ARG A 267 15.40 9.99 10.59
C ARG A 267 16.76 10.40 11.18
N PRO A 268 17.64 9.51 11.70
CA PRO A 268 18.95 9.89 12.24
C PRO A 268 20.01 10.20 11.17
N CYS A 269 19.72 9.95 9.90
CA CYS A 269 20.58 10.31 8.77
C CYS A 269 20.28 11.70 8.22
N LEU A 270 19.07 12.24 8.46
CA LEU A 270 18.63 13.53 7.95
C LEU A 270 19.48 14.69 8.47
N VAL A 271 19.69 15.69 7.62
CA VAL A 271 20.51 16.88 7.90
C VAL A 271 19.82 18.16 7.42
N PRO A 272 20.11 19.33 8.02
CA PRO A 272 19.56 20.61 7.56
C PRO A 272 19.92 20.91 6.11
N GLY A 273 19.01 21.58 5.40
CA GLY A 273 19.20 22.05 4.03
C GLY A 273 18.68 21.11 2.93
N LEU A 274 18.36 19.85 3.25
CA LEU A 274 17.57 18.96 2.40
C LEU A 274 16.19 19.58 2.12
N THR A 275 15.62 19.40 0.94
CA THR A 275 14.22 19.77 0.65
C THR A 275 13.22 18.69 1.09
N GLU A 276 11.92 19.02 1.10
CA GLU A 276 10.84 18.03 1.29
C GLU A 276 10.94 16.95 0.19
N ASP A 277 11.08 17.34 -1.08
CA ASP A 277 11.25 16.41 -2.22
C ASP A 277 12.49 15.50 -2.06
N GLU A 278 13.64 16.04 -1.64
CA GLU A 278 14.85 15.25 -1.42
C GLU A 278 14.65 14.19 -0.32
N VAL A 279 13.85 14.48 0.71
CA VAL A 279 13.51 13.52 1.77
C VAL A 279 12.46 12.50 1.30
N THR A 280 11.49 12.92 0.49
CA THR A 280 10.55 12.03 -0.21
C THR A 280 11.30 10.99 -1.05
N ASP A 281 12.25 11.42 -1.88
CA ASP A 281 13.07 10.52 -2.71
C ASP A 281 13.95 9.58 -1.87
N ILE A 282 14.54 10.05 -0.78
CA ILE A 282 15.33 9.21 0.14
C ILE A 282 14.46 8.08 0.73
N LEU A 283 13.24 8.40 1.17
CA LEU A 283 12.32 7.42 1.77
C LEU A 283 11.73 6.47 0.74
N ASN A 284 11.36 6.97 -0.45
CA ASN A 284 10.93 6.14 -1.59
C ASN A 284 11.99 5.09 -1.94
N ASN A 285 13.25 5.50 -2.04
CA ASN A 285 14.36 4.59 -2.32
C ASN A 285 14.66 3.63 -1.16
N ALA A 286 14.32 3.98 0.09
CA ALA A 286 14.40 3.06 1.23
C ALA A 286 13.33 1.95 1.13
N LEU A 287 12.07 2.30 0.87
CA LEU A 287 10.96 1.36 0.70
C LEU A 287 11.18 0.42 -0.50
N LEU A 288 11.57 0.96 -1.65
CA LEU A 288 11.95 0.16 -2.82
C LEU A 288 13.09 -0.83 -2.53
N SER A 289 14.05 -0.46 -1.66
CA SER A 289 15.19 -1.33 -1.32
C SER A 289 14.82 -2.60 -0.55
N ILE A 290 13.60 -2.67 0.04
CA ILE A 290 13.08 -3.85 0.74
C ILE A 290 11.98 -4.58 -0.06
N GLY A 291 11.75 -4.18 -1.32
CA GLY A 291 10.80 -4.83 -2.22
C GLY A 291 9.33 -4.43 -2.02
N PHE A 292 9.08 -3.29 -1.36
CA PHE A 292 7.76 -2.67 -1.32
C PHE A 292 7.50 -1.87 -2.59
N ASP A 293 6.23 -1.78 -3.01
CA ASP A 293 5.78 -0.89 -4.06
C ASP A 293 5.36 0.46 -3.45
N LEU A 294 5.61 1.57 -4.14
CA LEU A 294 5.23 2.90 -3.64
C LEU A 294 3.73 3.15 -3.88
N PHE A 295 3.03 3.69 -2.88
CA PHE A 295 1.64 4.13 -3.01
C PHE A 295 1.53 5.65 -2.88
N PHE A 296 1.96 6.23 -1.76
CA PHE A 296 2.15 7.68 -1.62
C PHE A 296 3.25 8.01 -0.59
N ASN A 297 3.80 9.22 -0.67
CA ASN A 297 4.76 9.72 0.30
C ASN A 297 4.67 11.26 0.35
N ILE A 298 4.29 11.79 1.50
CA ILE A 298 3.98 13.18 1.77
C ILE A 298 4.93 13.65 2.88
N VAL A 299 5.97 14.40 2.51
CA VAL A 299 6.91 15.01 3.45
C VAL A 299 6.64 16.51 3.54
N LEU A 300 6.41 17.00 4.76
CA LEU A 300 5.98 18.38 5.03
C LEU A 300 6.74 18.97 6.22
N PHE A 301 7.28 20.19 6.07
CA PHE A 301 8.02 20.89 7.13
C PHE A 301 7.26 22.12 7.64
N GLU A 302 7.15 22.26 8.96
CA GLU A 302 6.53 23.42 9.63
C GLU A 302 5.12 23.71 9.08
N GLU A 303 4.81 24.93 8.64
CA GLU A 303 3.48 25.33 8.19
C GLU A 303 2.97 24.61 6.93
N HIS A 304 3.83 23.88 6.21
CA HIS A 304 3.38 22.94 5.18
C HIS A 304 2.66 21.73 5.80
N GLY A 305 3.12 21.26 6.97
CA GLY A 305 2.48 20.18 7.73
C GLY A 305 1.13 20.58 8.34
N ALA A 306 0.78 21.87 8.32
CA ALA A 306 -0.57 22.34 8.65
C ALA A 306 -1.60 22.10 7.53
N LEU A 307 -1.18 21.56 6.38
CA LEU A 307 -2.04 21.09 5.30
C LEU A 307 -2.00 19.56 5.31
N PRO A 308 -3.07 18.84 5.72
CA PRO A 308 -2.99 17.41 6.04
C PRO A 308 -2.55 16.49 4.87
N HIS A 309 -2.77 16.94 3.62
CA HIS A 309 -2.35 16.28 2.38
C HIS A 309 -1.35 17.12 1.56
N GLY A 310 -0.69 18.11 2.17
CA GLY A 310 0.18 19.07 1.48
C GLY A 310 -0.57 19.99 0.49
N GLY A 311 0.08 20.37 -0.60
CA GLY A 311 -0.51 21.19 -1.67
C GLY A 311 0.52 21.76 -2.65
N PHE A 312 0.08 22.60 -3.60
CA PHE A 312 0.93 23.16 -4.67
C PHE A 312 2.09 24.08 -4.22
N VAL A 313 2.29 24.26 -2.91
CA VAL A 313 3.35 25.07 -2.28
C VAL A 313 4.48 24.23 -1.68
N THR A 314 4.33 22.92 -1.60
CA THR A 314 5.25 21.98 -0.92
C THR A 314 6.37 21.48 -1.84
N GLY A 315 7.26 20.64 -1.31
CA GLY A 315 8.38 20.01 -2.03
C GLY A 315 9.69 20.80 -1.93
N GLY A 316 9.64 22.10 -2.24
CA GLY A 316 10.83 22.96 -2.30
C GLY A 316 11.38 23.45 -0.95
N LYS A 317 10.69 23.22 0.17
CA LYS A 317 11.06 23.80 1.47
C LYS A 317 12.20 23.06 2.15
N LYS A 318 13.10 23.78 2.83
CA LYS A 318 14.31 23.22 3.42
C LYS A 318 14.19 22.87 4.90
N LEU A 319 14.70 21.69 5.23
CA LEU A 319 14.76 21.11 6.57
C LEU A 319 15.71 21.89 7.48
N THR A 320 15.33 22.05 8.75
CA THR A 320 16.15 22.66 9.80
C THR A 320 16.10 21.84 11.09
N HIS A 321 16.94 22.17 12.06
CA HIS A 321 16.87 21.58 13.42
C HIS A 321 15.62 21.99 14.22
N GLU A 322 14.90 23.03 13.79
CA GLU A 322 13.67 23.53 14.44
C GLU A 322 12.40 23.06 13.73
N SER A 323 12.54 22.44 12.56
CA SER A 323 11.43 21.99 11.73
C SER A 323 10.70 20.83 12.38
N MET A 324 9.42 21.05 12.74
CA MET A 324 8.50 19.93 12.88
C MET A 324 8.31 19.32 11.50
N VAL A 325 8.81 18.10 11.33
CA VAL A 325 8.61 17.29 10.13
C VAL A 325 7.37 16.46 10.35
N VAL A 326 6.42 16.51 9.42
CA VAL A 326 5.37 15.52 9.27
C VAL A 326 5.75 14.69 8.04
N ILE A 327 5.93 13.37 8.23
CA ILE A 327 5.97 12.41 7.12
C ILE A 327 4.70 11.59 7.22
N ASP A 328 3.98 11.48 6.12
CA ASP A 328 2.87 10.56 5.95
C ASP A 328 3.13 9.71 4.71
N VAL A 329 3.10 8.40 4.85
CA VAL A 329 3.65 7.48 3.83
C VAL A 329 2.91 6.14 3.80
N GLY A 330 2.53 5.74 2.59
CA GLY A 330 1.90 4.46 2.30
C GLY A 330 2.65 3.70 1.22
N ALA A 331 2.71 2.38 1.38
CA ALA A 331 3.34 1.45 0.46
C ALA A 331 2.47 0.18 0.31
N HIS A 332 2.74 -0.62 -0.71
CA HIS A 332 2.12 -1.94 -0.86
C HIS A 332 3.17 -3.06 -0.71
N TYR A 333 2.76 -4.14 -0.07
CA TYR A 333 3.52 -5.39 -0.04
C TYR A 333 2.57 -6.58 -0.20
N LEU A 334 2.82 -7.41 -1.23
CA LEU A 334 1.98 -8.56 -1.59
C LEU A 334 0.48 -8.21 -1.70
N GLY A 335 0.18 -7.00 -2.16
CA GLY A 335 -1.17 -6.47 -2.34
C GLY A 335 -1.78 -5.73 -1.13
N TYR A 336 -1.18 -5.79 0.05
CA TYR A 336 -1.71 -5.12 1.26
C TYR A 336 -1.04 -3.78 1.51
N SER A 337 -1.81 -2.84 2.04
CA SER A 337 -1.42 -1.44 2.19
C SER A 337 -0.83 -1.13 3.56
N SER A 338 0.20 -0.28 3.59
CA SER A 338 0.53 0.53 4.77
C SER A 338 -0.01 1.95 4.67
N ASP A 339 -0.23 2.54 5.84
CA ASP A 339 -0.69 3.91 6.03
C ASP A 339 -0.11 4.40 7.36
N ILE A 340 0.96 5.22 7.32
CA ILE A 340 1.81 5.53 8.47
C ILE A 340 2.25 6.99 8.43
N CYS A 341 1.77 7.75 9.41
CA CYS A 341 2.20 9.12 9.69
C CYS A 341 3.05 9.22 10.96
N ARG A 342 4.10 10.05 10.90
CA ARG A 342 5.03 10.37 11.99
C ARG A 342 5.41 11.84 11.99
N SER A 343 5.24 12.48 13.15
CA SER A 343 5.70 13.84 13.40
C SER A 343 6.96 13.85 14.28
N PHE A 344 8.04 14.54 13.88
CA PHE A 344 9.32 14.56 14.62
C PHE A 344 10.24 15.74 14.25
N PHE A 345 11.30 15.93 15.04
CA PHE A 345 12.48 16.76 14.74
C PHE A 345 13.70 15.90 14.40
N ILE A 346 14.61 16.42 13.57
CA ILE A 346 15.96 15.86 13.41
C ILE A 346 16.83 16.13 14.65
N ASP A 347 18.00 15.48 14.75
CA ASP A 347 18.93 15.70 15.87
C ASP A 347 19.27 17.20 16.01
N PRO A 348 19.33 17.78 17.23
CA PRO A 348 19.80 19.14 17.41
C PRO A 348 21.29 19.28 17.01
N PRO A 349 21.81 20.50 16.79
CA PRO A 349 23.20 20.72 16.41
C PRO A 349 24.18 20.06 17.38
N LYS A 350 24.93 19.06 16.90
CA LYS A 350 25.96 18.39 17.70
C LYS A 350 27.02 19.41 18.12
N ALA A 351 27.37 19.46 19.40
CA ALA A 351 28.16 20.54 20.04
C ALA A 351 29.67 20.54 19.69
N HIS A 352 29.99 20.38 18.40
CA HIS A 352 31.34 20.12 17.88
C HIS A 352 31.69 21.05 16.71
N GLY A 353 31.71 22.36 16.97
CA GLY A 353 32.37 23.34 16.11
C GLY A 353 33.79 23.66 16.58
N VAL A 354 34.70 23.98 15.65
CA VAL A 354 36.05 24.48 15.97
C VAL A 354 36.00 25.71 16.90
N LEU A 355 34.93 26.50 16.82
CA LEU A 355 34.66 27.63 17.72
C LEU A 355 34.58 27.22 19.20
N ALA A 356 34.02 26.05 19.51
CA ALA A 356 33.96 25.51 20.88
C ALA A 356 35.34 25.03 21.36
N ALA A 357 36.18 24.50 20.46
CA ALA A 357 37.57 24.15 20.76
C ALA A 357 38.46 25.40 20.95
N VAL A 358 38.24 26.45 20.15
CA VAL A 358 38.93 27.74 20.26
C VAL A 358 38.55 28.46 21.57
N LYS A 359 37.25 28.49 21.94
CA LYS A 359 36.82 28.95 23.27
C LYS A 359 37.51 28.15 24.38
N ARG A 360 37.49 26.80 24.32
CA ARG A 360 38.21 25.92 25.28
C ARG A 360 39.70 26.27 25.42
N ARG A 361 40.34 26.75 24.35
CA ARG A 361 41.75 27.15 24.31
C ARG A 361 42.02 28.60 24.74
N MET A 362 40.99 29.44 24.84
CA MET A 362 41.08 30.84 25.28
C MET A 362 40.57 31.08 26.71
N SER A 363 39.61 30.29 27.20
CA SER A 363 38.97 30.52 28.51
C SER A 363 39.82 30.18 29.74
N GLY A 364 40.81 29.31 29.60
CA GLY A 364 41.61 28.82 30.73
C GLY A 364 40.85 27.84 31.66
N PRO A 365 41.52 27.24 32.66
CA PRO A 365 40.99 26.11 33.42
C PRO A 365 40.27 26.53 34.72
N VAL A 366 39.33 27.48 34.66
CA VAL A 366 38.41 27.79 35.78
C VAL A 366 37.02 28.16 35.25
N GLY A 367 35.99 27.45 35.74
CA GLY A 367 34.59 27.66 35.37
C GLY A 367 33.89 26.33 35.13
N GLN A 368 32.65 26.18 35.60
CA GLN A 368 31.85 24.97 35.35
C GLN A 368 31.56 24.83 33.85
N GLU A 369 31.41 23.58 33.39
CA GLU A 369 30.88 23.28 32.08
C GLU A 369 29.40 23.70 32.02
N GLN A 370 29.16 24.96 31.67
CA GLN A 370 27.95 25.32 30.96
C GLN A 370 28.06 24.68 29.59
N ASP A 371 27.45 23.50 29.45
CA ASP A 371 27.14 22.92 28.15
C ASP A 371 26.56 24.00 27.26
N LEU A 372 27.07 24.11 26.03
CA LEU A 372 26.48 24.94 25.00
C LEU A 372 25.21 24.25 24.47
N GLN A 373 24.23 24.11 25.37
CA GLN A 373 22.90 23.63 25.06
C GLN A 373 22.35 24.51 23.93
N TRP A 374 22.01 23.85 22.83
CA TRP A 374 21.33 24.50 21.73
C TRP A 374 19.97 25.04 22.22
N GLN A 375 19.63 26.24 21.75
CA GLN A 375 18.34 26.88 22.02
C GLN A 375 17.66 27.20 20.68
N PRO A 376 16.35 26.94 20.54
CA PRO A 376 15.59 27.29 19.34
C PRO A 376 15.46 28.82 19.20
N SER A 377 15.31 29.27 17.96
CA SER A 377 15.12 30.69 17.60
C SER A 377 13.85 31.31 18.18
N ASP A 378 12.76 30.54 18.28
CA ASP A 378 11.57 30.86 19.07
C ASP A 378 11.28 29.74 20.11
N PRO A 379 11.70 29.93 21.37
CA PRO A 379 11.41 28.99 22.45
C PRO A 379 9.91 28.82 22.78
N LYS A 380 9.04 29.77 22.43
CA LYS A 380 7.59 29.64 22.65
C LYS A 380 6.97 28.76 21.57
N LEU A 381 7.30 29.00 20.30
CA LEU A 381 6.85 28.16 19.20
C LEU A 381 7.36 26.72 19.34
N HIS A 382 8.61 26.54 19.75
CA HIS A 382 9.16 25.21 20.00
C HIS A 382 8.48 24.49 21.17
N ALA A 383 8.21 25.18 22.29
CA ALA A 383 7.44 24.62 23.40
C ALA A 383 5.99 24.29 23.02
N GLU A 384 5.36 25.06 22.12
CA GLU A 384 4.02 24.76 21.62
C GLU A 384 4.00 23.57 20.67
N LYS A 385 5.01 23.43 19.79
CA LYS A 385 5.20 22.22 18.96
C LYS A 385 5.31 20.96 19.82
N LEU A 386 6.11 21.00 20.89
CA LEU A 386 6.24 19.89 21.84
C LEU A 386 4.90 19.59 22.54
N ARG A 387 4.20 20.61 23.06
CA ARG A 387 2.88 20.41 23.69
C ARG A 387 1.85 19.82 22.74
N VAL A 388 1.82 20.26 21.48
CA VAL A 388 0.90 19.72 20.47
C VAL A 388 1.29 18.28 20.11
N TRP A 389 2.58 17.96 20.05
CA TRP A 389 3.09 16.60 19.87
C TRP A 389 2.61 15.65 20.99
N ASP A 390 2.75 16.07 22.26
CA ASP A 390 2.28 15.31 23.42
C ASP A 390 0.76 15.09 23.37
N VAL A 391 -0.03 16.15 23.10
CA VAL A 391 -1.50 16.08 23.00
C VAL A 391 -1.98 15.13 21.90
N VAL A 392 -1.30 15.07 20.76
CA VAL A 392 -1.64 14.12 19.67
C VAL A 392 -1.32 12.68 20.09
N LEU A 393 -0.21 12.43 20.78
CA LEU A 393 0.11 11.09 21.30
C LEU A 393 -0.85 10.65 22.42
N ASP A 394 -1.27 11.55 23.30
CA ASP A 394 -2.29 11.29 24.32
C ASP A 394 -3.65 10.96 23.67
N ALA A 395 -4.05 11.71 22.64
CA ALA A 395 -5.27 11.45 21.87
C ALA A 395 -5.22 10.08 21.16
N GLN A 396 -4.10 9.74 20.53
CA GLN A 396 -3.88 8.44 19.91
C GLN A 396 -3.92 7.30 20.94
N THR A 397 -3.44 7.56 22.17
CA THR A 397 -3.52 6.62 23.30
C THR A 397 -4.96 6.43 23.78
N ALA A 398 -5.75 7.50 23.92
CA ALA A 398 -7.16 7.40 24.29
C ALA A 398 -7.98 6.59 23.26
N ALA A 399 -7.68 6.75 21.97
CA ALA A 399 -8.22 5.89 20.91
C ALA A 399 -7.74 4.44 21.02
N ALA A 400 -6.44 4.21 21.21
CA ALA A 400 -5.86 2.87 21.40
C ALA A 400 -6.53 2.09 22.55
N GLU A 401 -6.85 2.77 23.65
CA GLU A 401 -7.60 2.19 24.76
C GLU A 401 -9.10 2.03 24.47
N ALA A 402 -9.68 2.76 23.52
CA ALA A 402 -11.07 2.64 23.12
C ALA A 402 -11.34 1.48 22.14
N PHE A 403 -10.36 1.09 21.31
CA PHE A 403 -10.48 -0.04 20.36
C PHE A 403 -10.75 -1.37 21.09
N LYS A 404 -12.03 -1.73 21.17
CA LYS A 404 -12.55 -2.93 21.85
C LYS A 404 -13.70 -3.54 21.02
N PRO A 405 -13.89 -4.87 21.05
CA PRO A 405 -15.03 -5.49 20.39
C PRO A 405 -16.35 -4.94 20.96
N ASN A 406 -17.31 -4.67 20.08
CA ASN A 406 -18.60 -4.01 20.34
C ASN A 406 -18.53 -2.53 20.78
N ALA A 407 -17.37 -1.87 20.75
CA ALA A 407 -17.32 -0.41 20.73
C ALA A 407 -17.86 0.12 19.39
N SER A 408 -18.50 1.30 19.36
CA SER A 408 -18.92 1.91 18.10
C SER A 408 -17.78 2.69 17.45
N ALA A 409 -17.73 2.75 16.12
CA ALA A 409 -16.71 3.52 15.39
C ALA A 409 -16.67 5.00 15.82
N ALA A 410 -17.82 5.60 16.13
CA ALA A 410 -17.92 6.93 16.71
C ALA A 410 -17.29 7.05 18.11
N SER A 411 -17.41 6.03 18.97
CA SER A 411 -16.85 6.08 20.32
C SER A 411 -15.33 6.11 20.34
N ILE A 412 -14.67 5.59 19.29
CA ILE A 412 -13.21 5.68 19.13
C ILE A 412 -12.81 7.11 18.76
N ASP A 413 -13.46 7.71 17.75
CA ASP A 413 -13.23 9.11 17.33
C ASP A 413 -13.41 10.09 18.50
N ILE A 414 -14.48 9.91 19.27
CA ILE A 414 -14.79 10.74 20.44
C ILE A 414 -13.71 10.61 21.54
N ALA A 415 -13.08 9.44 21.71
CA ALA A 415 -12.03 9.25 22.72
C ALA A 415 -10.78 10.09 22.43
N ALA A 416 -10.26 10.05 21.19
CA ALA A 416 -9.15 10.92 20.79
C ALA A 416 -9.55 12.40 20.73
N ARG A 417 -10.74 12.68 20.17
CA ARG A 417 -11.21 14.05 19.96
C ARG A 417 -11.44 14.79 21.28
N GLY A 418 -11.92 14.11 22.32
CA GLY A 418 -12.07 14.68 23.66
C GLY A 418 -10.76 15.21 24.23
N VAL A 419 -9.66 14.46 24.10
CA VAL A 419 -8.32 14.90 24.54
C VAL A 419 -7.89 16.18 23.83
N ILE A 420 -8.12 16.27 22.51
CA ILE A 420 -7.75 17.45 21.71
C ILE A 420 -8.66 18.65 22.00
N GLU A 421 -9.96 18.42 22.22
CA GLU A 421 -10.94 19.44 22.61
C GLU A 421 -10.60 20.01 24.00
N ASP A 422 -10.37 19.16 25.01
CA ASP A 422 -10.00 19.56 26.39
C ASP A 422 -8.62 20.24 26.47
N ALA A 423 -7.66 19.85 25.61
CA ALA A 423 -6.37 20.54 25.49
C ALA A 423 -6.48 21.97 24.92
N GLY A 424 -7.63 22.34 24.35
CA GLY A 424 -7.91 23.63 23.74
C GLY A 424 -7.66 23.69 22.22
N TYR A 425 -7.40 22.55 21.58
CA TYR A 425 -7.04 22.43 20.16
C TYR A 425 -8.14 21.82 19.28
N GLY A 426 -9.35 21.60 19.80
CA GLY A 426 -10.47 20.95 19.08
C GLY A 426 -10.83 21.55 17.72
N PHE A 427 -10.59 22.86 17.51
CA PHE A 427 -10.79 23.54 16.23
C PHE A 427 -9.81 23.09 15.13
N ALA A 428 -8.70 22.46 15.50
CA ALA A 428 -7.59 22.09 14.63
C ALA A 428 -7.52 20.58 14.31
N PHE A 429 -8.41 19.75 14.86
CA PHE A 429 -8.56 18.34 14.47
C PHE A 429 -9.75 18.17 13.52
N THR A 430 -9.48 18.47 12.24
CA THR A 430 -10.50 18.79 11.22
C THR A 430 -11.05 17.58 10.46
N HIS A 431 -10.45 16.39 10.62
CA HIS A 431 -10.86 15.13 9.95
C HIS A 431 -11.38 14.07 10.93
N ARG A 432 -11.69 12.89 10.39
CA ARG A 432 -12.00 11.64 11.12
C ARG A 432 -10.77 11.14 11.91
N LEU A 433 -10.97 10.28 12.89
CA LEU A 433 -9.86 9.59 13.59
C LEU A 433 -9.22 8.45 12.78
N GLY A 434 -9.90 7.92 11.77
CA GLY A 434 -9.36 6.82 10.99
C GLY A 434 -10.37 6.12 10.10
N HIS A 435 -9.91 5.05 9.47
CA HIS A 435 -10.62 4.23 8.51
C HIS A 435 -10.17 2.78 8.61
N GLY A 436 -10.93 1.88 7.99
CA GLY A 436 -10.48 0.52 7.75
C GLY A 436 -9.28 0.52 6.82
N ILE A 437 -8.38 -0.43 7.03
CA ILE A 437 -7.21 -0.68 6.18
C ILE A 437 -7.07 -2.16 5.91
N GLY A 438 -6.65 -2.54 4.71
CA GLY A 438 -6.45 -3.93 4.33
C GLY A 438 -5.70 -4.04 3.01
N ILE A 439 -6.36 -4.63 2.01
CA ILE A 439 -5.83 -4.63 0.64
C ILE A 439 -5.79 -3.19 0.09
N LYS A 440 -6.80 -2.40 0.42
CA LYS A 440 -6.89 -0.96 0.18
C LYS A 440 -6.48 -0.18 1.43
N ALA A 441 -5.83 0.96 1.26
CA ALA A 441 -5.46 1.86 2.35
C ALA A 441 -6.69 2.44 3.06
N HIS A 442 -7.58 3.10 2.31
CA HIS A 442 -8.88 3.60 2.78
C HIS A 442 -10.03 2.64 2.44
N GLU A 443 -10.48 1.81 3.38
CA GLU A 443 -11.70 1.01 3.26
C GLU A 443 -12.65 1.20 4.47
N SER A 444 -13.86 0.65 4.39
CA SER A 444 -14.82 0.67 5.50
C SER A 444 -14.37 -0.26 6.64
N PRO A 445 -14.80 -0.03 7.91
CA PRO A 445 -15.59 1.11 8.40
C PRO A 445 -14.78 2.38 8.68
N TYR A 446 -15.46 3.53 8.81
CA TYR A 446 -14.83 4.83 9.08
C TYR A 446 -15.01 5.29 10.53
N LEU A 447 -13.92 5.64 11.21
CA LEU A 447 -13.90 6.12 12.60
C LEU A 447 -14.16 7.62 12.65
N ASN A 448 -15.43 8.01 12.70
CA ASN A 448 -15.86 9.41 12.88
C ASN A 448 -17.01 9.49 13.89
N LYS A 449 -17.12 10.59 14.64
CA LYS A 449 -18.12 10.78 15.72
C LYS A 449 -19.60 10.59 15.37
N TRP A 450 -19.97 10.46 14.09
CA TRP A 450 -21.34 10.17 13.67
C TRP A 450 -21.58 8.72 13.22
N ASN A 451 -20.54 7.90 13.07
CA ASN A 451 -20.68 6.47 12.80
C ASN A 451 -21.02 5.67 14.07
N THR A 452 -22.22 5.89 14.60
CA THR A 452 -22.69 5.28 15.86
C THR A 452 -23.24 3.86 15.68
N GLU A 453 -23.56 3.45 14.45
CA GLU A 453 -24.24 2.18 14.16
C GLU A 453 -23.25 1.03 13.91
N VAL A 454 -22.07 1.29 13.34
CA VAL A 454 -21.05 0.24 13.16
C VAL A 454 -20.37 -0.07 14.48
N LEU A 455 -20.48 -1.34 14.89
CA LEU A 455 -19.81 -1.91 16.05
C LEU A 455 -18.56 -2.70 15.63
N LEU A 456 -17.42 -2.37 16.21
CA LEU A 456 -16.12 -3.02 15.95
C LEU A 456 -16.19 -4.53 16.25
N GLN A 457 -15.77 -5.35 15.29
CA GLN A 457 -15.70 -6.81 15.41
C GLN A 457 -14.24 -7.29 15.46
N PRO A 458 -13.96 -8.44 16.11
CA PRO A 458 -12.66 -9.10 16.02
C PRO A 458 -12.23 -9.31 14.57
N GLY A 459 -10.94 -9.12 14.28
CA GLY A 459 -10.40 -9.20 12.93
C GLY A 459 -10.51 -7.90 12.12
N MET A 460 -11.24 -6.87 12.58
CA MET A 460 -11.22 -5.56 11.92
C MET A 460 -9.90 -4.81 12.18
N THR A 461 -9.34 -4.20 11.14
CA THR A 461 -8.10 -3.41 11.17
C THR A 461 -8.35 -1.97 10.76
N PHE A 462 -7.80 -1.02 11.54
CA PHE A 462 -8.01 0.42 11.35
C PHE A 462 -6.74 1.24 11.49
N THR A 463 -6.69 2.42 10.84
CA THR A 463 -5.80 3.52 11.23
C THR A 463 -6.27 4.21 12.51
N ASN A 464 -5.33 4.82 13.22
CA ASN A 464 -5.55 5.64 14.41
C ASN A 464 -4.72 6.92 14.23
N GLU A 465 -5.29 7.90 13.50
CA GLU A 465 -4.61 9.01 12.82
C GLU A 465 -4.92 10.42 13.40
N PRO A 466 -5.02 10.65 14.73
CA PRO A 466 -5.35 11.97 15.23
C PRO A 466 -4.28 13.00 14.83
N GLY A 467 -4.74 14.22 14.50
CA GLY A 467 -3.86 15.29 14.07
C GLY A 467 -4.36 16.68 14.45
N ILE A 468 -3.43 17.60 14.66
CA ILE A 468 -3.66 19.00 15.00
C ILE A 468 -2.95 19.87 13.96
N TYR A 469 -3.71 20.67 13.22
CA TYR A 469 -3.21 21.53 12.13
C TYR A 469 -3.39 23.00 12.48
N LEU A 470 -2.28 23.69 12.73
CA LEU A 470 -2.28 25.12 13.03
C LEU A 470 -1.85 25.87 11.76
N GLU A 471 -2.84 26.28 10.97
CA GLU A 471 -2.65 26.97 9.68
C GLU A 471 -1.59 28.08 9.75
N ASN A 472 -0.70 28.12 8.77
CA ASN A 472 0.42 29.07 8.69
C ASN A 472 1.44 28.95 9.85
N ARG A 473 1.44 27.85 10.63
CA ARG A 473 2.36 27.63 11.75
C ARG A 473 3.05 26.26 11.70
N PHE A 474 2.32 25.18 11.93
CA PHE A 474 2.78 23.79 11.84
C PHE A 474 1.60 22.81 11.99
N GLY A 475 1.81 21.55 11.66
CA GLY A 475 0.91 20.46 12.04
C GLY A 475 1.66 19.32 12.75
N VAL A 476 0.89 18.44 13.38
CA VAL A 476 1.32 17.17 13.95
C VAL A 476 0.23 16.13 13.69
N ARG A 477 0.59 14.98 13.13
CA ARG A 477 -0.22 13.75 13.07
C ARG A 477 0.66 12.56 13.51
N HIS A 478 0.05 11.59 14.20
CA HIS A 478 0.66 10.29 14.51
C HIS A 478 -0.33 9.20 14.16
N GLU A 479 0.12 8.19 13.42
CA GLU A 479 -0.76 7.20 12.84
C GLU A 479 -0.17 5.79 12.90
N ASP A 480 -0.98 4.87 13.40
CA ASP A 480 -0.59 3.50 13.68
C ASP A 480 -1.78 2.57 13.42
N ILE A 481 -1.49 1.36 12.95
CA ILE A 481 -2.53 0.39 12.58
C ILE A 481 -2.88 -0.50 13.78
N TYR A 482 -4.19 -0.63 14.05
CA TYR A 482 -4.74 -1.43 15.15
C TYR A 482 -5.66 -2.54 14.64
N LEU A 483 -5.47 -3.75 15.17
CA LEU A 483 -6.32 -4.92 15.00
C LEU A 483 -7.23 -5.10 16.22
N VAL A 484 -8.55 -5.10 15.99
CA VAL A 484 -9.53 -5.44 17.04
C VAL A 484 -9.43 -6.93 17.35
N THR A 485 -9.22 -7.25 18.63
CA THR A 485 -9.08 -8.63 19.13
C THR A 485 -10.39 -9.19 19.66
N GLU A 486 -10.46 -10.51 19.85
CA GLU A 486 -11.57 -11.22 20.50
C GLU A 486 -11.88 -10.70 21.92
N SER A 487 -10.85 -10.28 22.66
CA SER A 487 -10.99 -9.67 23.99
C SER A 487 -9.70 -8.98 24.45
N GLY A 488 -9.85 -7.99 25.33
CA GLY A 488 -8.74 -7.21 25.88
C GLY A 488 -8.56 -5.88 25.16
N ALA A 489 -7.31 -5.54 24.84
CA ALA A 489 -6.96 -4.38 24.03
C ALA A 489 -6.74 -4.81 22.57
N ALA A 490 -6.89 -3.87 21.64
CA ALA A 490 -6.48 -4.04 20.26
C ALA A 490 -4.96 -4.21 20.12
N GLU A 491 -4.54 -4.96 19.12
CA GLU A 491 -3.15 -5.26 18.83
C GLU A 491 -2.55 -4.23 17.84
N LEU A 492 -1.33 -3.77 18.11
CA LEU A 492 -0.60 -2.84 17.26
C LEU A 492 0.09 -3.59 16.11
N LEU A 493 -0.26 -3.29 14.86
CA LEU A 493 0.32 -3.92 13.66
C LEU A 493 1.53 -3.16 13.08
N SER A 494 1.75 -1.91 13.48
CA SER A 494 2.87 -1.05 13.05
C SER A 494 4.17 -1.23 13.86
N GLY A 495 4.32 -2.36 14.57
CA GLY A 495 5.49 -2.69 15.38
C GLY A 495 5.52 -1.93 16.72
N THR A 496 5.93 -0.65 16.70
CA THR A 496 5.84 0.23 17.88
C THR A 496 5.49 1.68 17.49
N ARG A 497 4.70 2.33 18.35
CA ARG A 497 4.34 3.75 18.26
C ARG A 497 5.55 4.67 18.41
N ALA A 498 5.38 5.94 18.05
CA ALA A 498 6.33 6.99 18.39
C ALA A 498 6.59 7.07 19.90
N ARG A 499 7.86 7.26 20.28
CA ARG A 499 8.32 7.28 21.69
C ARG A 499 8.74 8.66 22.17
N GLY A 500 8.98 9.59 21.25
CA GLY A 500 9.27 10.99 21.55
C GLY A 500 9.42 11.82 20.27
N PRO A 501 9.45 13.16 20.37
CA PRO A 501 9.57 14.05 19.21
C PRO A 501 10.94 14.01 18.50
N TYR A 502 11.85 13.13 18.95
CA TYR A 502 13.13 12.81 18.29
C TYR A 502 13.26 11.30 18.01
N ASP A 503 12.20 10.52 18.24
CA ASP A 503 12.17 9.05 18.23
C ASP A 503 10.78 8.58 17.73
N PRO A 504 10.50 8.77 16.41
CA PRO A 504 9.24 8.36 15.78
C PRO A 504 9.07 6.84 15.76
#